data_AF-W9Z0X5-F1
#
_entry.id   AF-W9Z0X5-F1
#
_cell.length_a   1.000
_cell.length_b   1.000
_cell.length_c   1.000
_cell.angle_alpha   90.00
_cell.angle_beta   90.00
_cell.angle_gamma   90.00
#
_symmetry.space_group_name_H-M   'P 1'
#
loop_
_entity.id
_entity.type
_entity.pdbx_description
1 polymer ?
#
loop_
_entity_poly.entity_id
_entity_poly.type
_entity_poly.pdbx_seq_one_letter_code
_entity_poly.pdbx_strand_id
1 'polypeptide(L)'
;MYESALNSTEVKLLRDPTIVRQIFHAFGRADLHFQNIRKMARSGIYALQIAFESGESEAVIDTALAEVKSSGGLRRKTYDYIREMALARADWRAMTIYLWHMLQTAQKKPVTQENYLLAKDLYGMMEPSQKQDNKLPFLQSFELPWKLLHDAADHYLYHLEDGPESDAVQEDLDMALREGVSKWSDPRAAEMILSQIGEVEKHSPRWVSLTTQSAMGGNSDSCLELAMYHLQKDGWYPKQSDSNKAKSWIGIEWLALSAALSTTDARTMVRRYLALAHILRENGFAKEGYAWLPNAKENVHEAGLDPKGEMIEYLNGFQRHWFDDKVMVATSDEFLDIKEPQT
;
A
#
# COMPACT_ATOMS: atom_id res chain seq x y z
N MET A 1 -39.76 23.54 13.54
CA MET A 1 -39.01 24.00 14.74
C MET A 1 -37.71 24.75 14.40
N TYR A 2 -37.12 24.60 13.20
CA TYR A 2 -35.91 25.33 12.78
C TYR A 2 -36.17 26.70 12.10
N GLU A 3 -37.35 26.92 11.51
CA GLU A 3 -37.65 28.16 10.77
C GLU A 3 -37.74 29.42 11.66
N SER A 4 -37.95 29.26 12.96
CA SER A 4 -38.04 30.39 13.90
C SER A 4 -36.67 30.96 14.30
N ALA A 5 -35.56 30.32 13.93
CA ALA A 5 -34.20 30.75 14.25
C ALA A 5 -33.45 31.36 13.05
N LEU A 6 -34.02 31.26 11.85
CA LEU A 6 -33.38 31.67 10.60
C LEU A 6 -34.04 32.95 10.07
N ASN A 7 -33.24 33.86 9.52
CA ASN A 7 -33.79 35.04 8.86
C ASN A 7 -34.43 34.67 7.52
N SER A 8 -35.26 35.57 6.98
CA SER A 8 -36.04 35.31 5.75
C SER A 8 -35.17 35.03 4.52
N THR A 9 -33.91 35.46 4.53
CA THR A 9 -32.92 35.20 3.48
C THR A 9 -32.34 33.79 3.59
N GLU A 10 -31.97 33.37 4.80
CA GLU A 10 -31.49 32.01 5.09
C GLU A 10 -32.56 30.95 4.79
N VAL A 11 -33.83 31.23 5.11
CA VAL A 11 -34.94 30.34 4.76
C VAL A 11 -35.12 30.23 3.25
N LYS A 12 -34.91 31.31 2.49
CA LYS A 12 -34.95 31.26 1.02
C LYS A 12 -33.76 30.47 0.44
N LEU A 13 -32.57 30.65 1.00
CA LEU A 13 -31.35 29.93 0.61
C LEU A 13 -31.49 28.42 0.84
N LEU A 14 -32.00 28.01 2.01
CA LEU A 14 -32.21 26.60 2.37
C LEU A 14 -33.40 25.95 1.64
N ARG A 15 -34.20 26.75 0.91
CA ARG A 15 -35.28 26.26 0.05
C ARG A 15 -34.89 26.23 -1.43
N ASP A 16 -33.75 26.80 -1.82
CA ASP A 16 -33.24 26.73 -3.18
C ASP A 16 -32.52 25.39 -3.42
N PRO A 17 -33.06 24.50 -4.28
CA PRO A 17 -32.47 23.19 -4.53
C PRO A 17 -31.03 23.26 -5.05
N THR A 18 -30.68 24.33 -5.78
CA THR A 18 -29.35 24.55 -6.36
C THR A 18 -28.32 24.84 -5.28
N ILE A 19 -28.73 25.54 -4.23
CA ILE A 19 -27.86 25.93 -3.12
C ILE A 19 -27.77 24.78 -2.11
N VAL A 20 -28.90 24.12 -1.84
CA VAL A 20 -28.96 22.96 -0.95
C VAL A 20 -28.03 21.85 -1.43
N ARG A 21 -28.01 21.51 -2.73
CA ARG A 21 -27.12 20.46 -3.25
C ARG A 21 -25.63 20.81 -3.09
N GLN A 22 -25.26 22.08 -3.27
CA GLN A 22 -23.88 22.56 -3.09
C GLN A 22 -23.47 22.57 -1.62
N ILE A 23 -24.40 22.93 -0.72
CA ILE A 23 -24.18 22.86 0.73
C ILE A 23 -23.91 21.42 1.17
N PHE A 24 -24.73 20.47 0.71
CA PHE A 24 -24.51 19.05 1.00
C PHE A 24 -23.19 18.55 0.44
N HIS A 25 -22.80 18.97 -0.78
CA HIS A 25 -21.50 18.61 -1.35
C HIS A 25 -20.34 19.16 -0.51
N ALA A 26 -20.40 20.44 -0.12
CA ALA A 26 -19.39 21.08 0.71
C ALA A 26 -19.27 20.43 2.10
N PHE A 27 -20.39 20.15 2.78
CA PHE A 27 -20.39 19.44 4.05
C PHE A 27 -19.84 18.02 3.92
N GLY A 28 -20.23 17.30 2.87
CA GLY A 28 -19.71 15.97 2.58
C GLY A 28 -18.19 15.95 2.48
N ARG A 29 -17.61 16.89 1.74
CA ARG A 29 -16.15 17.04 1.62
C ARG A 29 -15.49 17.45 2.94
N ALA A 30 -16.11 18.35 3.70
CA ALA A 30 -15.59 18.80 5.00
C ALA A 30 -15.59 17.67 6.05
N ASP A 31 -16.62 16.84 6.09
CA ASP A 31 -16.71 15.69 6.99
C ASP A 31 -15.73 14.57 6.63
N LEU A 32 -15.37 14.45 5.34
CA LEU A 32 -14.37 13.51 4.84
C LEU A 32 -12.94 14.07 4.85
N HIS A 33 -12.74 15.30 5.34
CA HIS A 33 -11.41 15.83 5.61
C HIS A 33 -10.68 14.98 6.66
N PHE A 34 -9.35 14.86 6.56
CA PHE A 34 -8.55 13.95 7.40
C PHE A 34 -8.72 14.19 8.91
N GLN A 35 -9.05 15.42 9.31
CA GLN A 35 -9.32 15.79 10.71
C GLN A 35 -10.66 15.26 11.23
N ASN A 36 -11.65 15.08 10.35
CA ASN A 36 -13.03 14.77 10.72
C ASN A 36 -13.40 13.31 10.43
N ILE A 37 -12.72 12.68 9.48
CA ILE A 37 -13.10 11.40 8.90
C ILE A 37 -13.31 10.28 9.95
N ARG A 38 -12.51 10.25 11.02
CA ARG A 38 -12.64 9.24 12.09
C ARG A 38 -14.01 9.28 12.80
N LYS A 39 -14.67 10.44 12.84
CA LYS A 39 -15.95 10.63 13.55
C LYS A 39 -17.12 10.85 12.59
N MET A 40 -16.88 11.56 11.49
CA MET A 40 -17.93 12.07 10.61
C MET A 40 -18.04 11.33 9.26
N ALA A 41 -17.23 10.29 9.01
CA ALA A 41 -17.22 9.62 7.69
C ALA A 41 -18.62 9.22 7.18
N ARG A 42 -19.46 8.63 8.03
CA ARG A 42 -20.82 8.21 7.65
C ARG A 42 -21.69 9.39 7.25
N SER A 43 -21.64 10.49 8.01
CA SER A 43 -22.36 11.73 7.71
C SER A 43 -21.87 12.36 6.41
N GLY A 44 -20.56 12.40 6.22
CA GLY A 44 -19.93 12.93 5.02
C GLY A 44 -20.33 12.17 3.76
N ILE A 45 -20.25 10.83 3.81
CA ILE A 45 -20.73 9.96 2.72
C ILE A 45 -22.20 10.26 2.43
N TYR A 46 -23.07 10.25 3.44
CA TYR A 46 -24.49 10.49 3.26
C TYR A 46 -24.79 11.88 2.64
N ALA A 47 -24.06 12.92 3.06
CA ALA A 47 -24.19 14.26 2.50
C ALA A 47 -23.81 14.31 1.01
N LEU A 48 -22.72 13.65 0.62
CA LEU A 48 -22.36 13.52 -0.80
C LEU A 48 -23.44 12.81 -1.62
N GLN A 49 -24.04 11.75 -1.06
CA GLN A 49 -25.11 11.02 -1.71
C GLN A 49 -26.36 11.89 -1.93
N ILE A 50 -26.76 12.70 -0.94
CA ILE A 50 -27.85 13.66 -1.09
C ILE A 50 -27.53 14.70 -2.16
N ALA A 51 -26.32 15.24 -2.18
CA ALA A 51 -25.90 16.22 -3.17
C ALA A 51 -26.01 15.64 -4.59
N PHE A 52 -25.52 14.42 -4.80
CA PHE A 52 -25.64 13.71 -6.07
C PHE A 52 -27.10 13.42 -6.44
N GLU A 53 -27.91 12.93 -5.50
CA GLU A 53 -29.34 12.67 -5.73
C GLU A 53 -30.12 13.94 -6.07
N SER A 54 -29.66 15.10 -5.59
CA SER A 54 -30.20 16.42 -5.86
C SER A 54 -29.63 17.06 -7.15
N GLY A 55 -28.81 16.32 -7.91
CA GLY A 55 -28.31 16.73 -9.22
C GLY A 55 -27.03 17.57 -9.21
N GLU A 56 -26.22 17.50 -8.16
CA GLU A 56 -24.85 18.04 -8.17
C GLU A 56 -23.91 17.04 -8.86
N SER A 57 -23.47 17.37 -10.07
CA SER A 57 -22.70 16.43 -10.90
C SER A 57 -21.30 16.16 -10.34
N GLU A 58 -20.61 17.17 -9.79
CA GLU A 58 -19.27 16.96 -9.20
C GLU A 58 -19.33 16.08 -7.94
N ALA A 59 -20.48 16.03 -7.25
CA ALA A 59 -20.66 15.16 -6.10
C ALA A 59 -20.67 13.67 -6.47
N VAL A 60 -20.89 13.30 -7.74
CA VAL A 60 -20.91 11.89 -8.15
C VAL A 60 -19.53 11.24 -8.01
N ILE A 61 -18.45 11.94 -8.38
CA ILE A 61 -17.08 11.42 -8.30
C ILE A 61 -16.69 11.23 -6.83
N ASP A 62 -16.96 12.24 -6.01
CA ASP A 62 -16.69 12.18 -4.56
C ASP A 62 -17.51 11.06 -3.89
N THR A 63 -18.79 10.91 -4.27
CA THR A 63 -19.66 9.83 -3.78
C THR A 63 -19.11 8.46 -4.17
N ALA A 64 -18.75 8.28 -5.44
CA ALA A 64 -18.24 7.03 -5.98
C ALA A 64 -16.92 6.61 -5.31
N LEU A 65 -15.99 7.55 -5.15
CA LEU A 65 -14.72 7.28 -4.47
C LEU A 65 -14.93 6.94 -2.99
N ALA A 66 -15.86 7.61 -2.32
CA ALA A 66 -16.19 7.31 -0.94
C ALA A 66 -16.86 5.93 -0.78
N GLU A 67 -17.71 5.52 -1.72
CA GLU A 67 -18.33 4.17 -1.77
C GLU A 67 -17.28 3.07 -1.99
N VAL A 68 -16.35 3.28 -2.93
CA VAL A 68 -15.23 2.37 -3.20
C VAL A 68 -14.41 2.13 -1.92
N LYS A 69 -14.05 3.21 -1.21
CA LYS A 69 -13.22 3.12 -0.01
C LYS A 69 -13.92 2.59 1.23
N SER A 70 -15.23 2.79 1.34
CA SER A 70 -16.00 2.47 2.55
C SER A 70 -16.72 1.14 2.48
N SER A 71 -17.19 0.75 1.30
CA SER A 71 -18.02 -0.44 1.08
C SER A 71 -17.46 -1.44 0.07
N GLY A 72 -16.32 -1.14 -0.58
CA GLY A 72 -15.68 -2.04 -1.54
C GLY A 72 -16.44 -2.20 -2.87
N GLY A 73 -17.42 -1.33 -3.16
CA GLY A 73 -18.23 -1.40 -4.37
C GLY A 73 -19.10 -0.17 -4.58
N LEU A 74 -19.67 -0.04 -5.77
CA LEU A 74 -20.51 1.09 -6.17
C LEU A 74 -21.99 0.74 -6.08
N ARG A 75 -22.82 1.66 -5.59
CA ARG A 75 -24.27 1.55 -5.71
C ARG A 75 -24.67 1.66 -7.18
N ARG A 76 -25.72 0.94 -7.58
CA ARG A 76 -26.17 0.88 -8.99
C ARG A 76 -26.30 2.26 -9.66
N LYS A 77 -26.94 3.22 -8.98
CA LYS A 77 -27.11 4.59 -9.51
C LYS A 77 -25.76 5.28 -9.71
N THR A 78 -24.86 5.19 -8.73
CA THR A 78 -23.50 5.74 -8.83
C THR A 78 -22.72 5.07 -9.97
N TYR A 79 -22.77 3.74 -10.05
CA TYR A 79 -22.12 2.95 -11.09
C TYR A 79 -22.60 3.33 -12.49
N ASP A 80 -23.92 3.42 -12.72
CA ASP A 80 -24.47 3.74 -14.04
C ASP A 80 -23.96 5.10 -14.56
N TYR A 81 -23.92 6.11 -13.68
CA TYR A 81 -23.36 7.44 -14.01
C TYR A 81 -21.85 7.40 -14.26
N ILE A 82 -21.09 6.74 -13.38
CA ILE A 82 -19.63 6.62 -13.52
C ILE A 82 -19.28 5.88 -14.82
N ARG A 83 -20.00 4.81 -15.15
CA ARG A 83 -19.84 4.07 -16.40
C ARG A 83 -20.10 4.95 -17.61
N GLU A 84 -21.20 5.71 -17.61
CA GLU A 84 -21.53 6.62 -18.72
C GLU A 84 -20.42 7.64 -18.96
N MET A 85 -19.94 8.30 -17.89
CA MET A 85 -18.85 9.26 -17.98
C MET A 85 -17.52 8.63 -18.42
N ALA A 86 -17.21 7.44 -17.90
CA ALA A 86 -15.98 6.71 -18.21
C ALA A 86 -15.93 6.28 -19.68
N LEU A 87 -17.00 5.65 -20.18
CA LEU A 87 -17.06 5.18 -21.57
C LEU A 87 -17.11 6.34 -22.57
N ALA A 88 -17.68 7.48 -22.18
CA ALA A 88 -17.64 8.72 -22.95
C ALA A 88 -16.26 9.42 -22.90
N ARG A 89 -15.29 8.93 -22.11
CA ARG A 89 -13.97 9.55 -21.88
C ARG A 89 -14.07 11.01 -21.42
N ALA A 90 -15.14 11.32 -20.67
CA ALA A 90 -15.45 12.69 -20.26
C ALA A 90 -14.66 13.14 -19.02
N ASP A 91 -14.25 12.19 -18.17
CA ASP A 91 -13.52 12.48 -16.93
C ASP A 91 -12.58 11.32 -16.54
N TRP A 92 -11.29 11.61 -16.36
CA TRP A 92 -10.28 10.61 -16.01
C TRP A 92 -10.53 9.98 -14.62
N ARG A 93 -11.16 10.70 -13.69
CA ARG A 93 -11.51 10.19 -12.34
C ARG A 93 -12.60 9.13 -12.46
N ALA A 94 -13.59 9.38 -13.31
CA ALA A 94 -14.65 8.42 -13.61
C ALA A 94 -14.06 7.16 -14.29
N MET A 95 -13.17 7.34 -15.27
CA MET A 95 -12.46 6.23 -15.92
C MET A 95 -11.68 5.40 -14.88
N THR A 96 -10.96 6.05 -13.98
CA THR A 96 -10.17 5.40 -12.92
C THR A 96 -11.06 4.58 -11.98
N ILE A 97 -12.17 5.16 -11.50
CA ILE A 97 -13.12 4.46 -10.61
C ILE A 97 -13.79 3.29 -11.35
N TYR A 98 -14.20 3.50 -12.60
CA TYR A 98 -14.85 2.47 -13.41
C TYR A 98 -13.91 1.28 -13.64
N LEU A 99 -12.69 1.54 -14.11
CA LEU A 99 -11.68 0.51 -14.32
C LEU A 99 -11.35 -0.23 -13.02
N TRP A 100 -11.10 0.50 -11.93
CA TRP A 100 -10.86 -0.11 -10.62
C TRP A 100 -11.98 -1.08 -10.24
N HIS A 101 -13.25 -0.68 -10.43
CA HIS A 101 -14.40 -1.52 -10.11
C HIS A 101 -14.51 -2.75 -11.01
N MET A 102 -14.34 -2.59 -12.32
CA MET A 102 -14.48 -3.68 -13.29
C MET A 102 -13.35 -4.71 -13.17
N LEU A 103 -12.15 -4.30 -12.78
CA LEU A 103 -10.98 -5.17 -12.61
C LEU A 103 -11.03 -5.99 -11.31
N GLN A 104 -11.98 -5.75 -10.39
CA GLN A 104 -12.12 -6.58 -9.19
C GLN A 104 -12.68 -7.99 -9.47
N THR A 105 -13.20 -8.24 -10.67
CA THR A 105 -13.90 -9.49 -10.99
C THR A 105 -13.55 -9.98 -12.40
N ALA A 106 -13.61 -11.30 -12.58
CA ALA A 106 -13.44 -11.90 -13.90
C ALA A 106 -14.57 -11.46 -14.84
N GLN A 107 -14.19 -10.99 -16.01
CA GLN A 107 -15.12 -10.49 -17.04
C GLN A 107 -15.05 -11.36 -18.30
N LYS A 108 -16.00 -11.16 -19.21
CA LYS A 108 -15.97 -11.80 -20.52
C LYS A 108 -15.01 -11.05 -21.45
N LYS A 109 -14.46 -11.76 -22.45
CA LYS A 109 -13.53 -11.22 -23.45
C LYS A 109 -13.90 -9.83 -24.02
N PRO A 110 -15.16 -9.54 -24.42
CA PRO A 110 -15.49 -8.21 -24.97
C PRO A 110 -15.34 -7.08 -23.94
N VAL A 111 -15.63 -7.37 -22.67
CA VAL A 111 -15.56 -6.40 -21.57
C VAL A 111 -14.11 -6.19 -21.14
N THR A 112 -13.30 -7.26 -21.08
CA THR A 112 -11.86 -7.12 -20.79
C THR A 112 -11.14 -6.35 -21.88
N GLN A 113 -11.51 -6.55 -23.16
CA GLN A 113 -11.00 -5.76 -24.28
C GLN A 113 -11.36 -4.27 -24.14
N GLU A 114 -12.62 -3.93 -23.86
CA GLU A 114 -13.06 -2.53 -23.69
C GLU A 114 -12.34 -1.86 -22.51
N ASN A 115 -12.20 -2.57 -21.38
CA ASN A 115 -11.47 -2.08 -20.22
C ASN A 115 -9.99 -1.85 -20.52
N TYR A 116 -9.34 -2.76 -21.25
CA TYR A 116 -7.95 -2.61 -21.67
C TYR A 116 -7.75 -1.37 -22.55
N LEU A 117 -8.61 -1.17 -23.56
CA LEU A 117 -8.55 0.02 -24.41
C LEU A 117 -8.80 1.31 -23.61
N LEU A 118 -9.76 1.28 -22.68
CA LEU A 118 -10.04 2.42 -21.81
C LEU A 118 -8.87 2.71 -20.86
N ALA A 119 -8.17 1.68 -20.37
CA ALA A 119 -6.99 1.84 -19.52
C ALA A 119 -5.81 2.43 -20.31
N LYS A 120 -5.62 2.04 -21.57
CA LYS A 120 -4.64 2.67 -22.47
C LYS A 120 -4.94 4.15 -22.69
N ASP A 121 -6.20 4.49 -22.95
CA ASP A 121 -6.63 5.88 -23.09
C ASP A 121 -6.35 6.68 -21.81
N LEU A 122 -6.70 6.13 -20.64
CA LEU A 122 -6.43 6.76 -19.35
C LEU A 122 -4.92 6.97 -19.12
N TYR A 123 -4.11 5.98 -19.46
CA TYR A 123 -2.67 6.04 -19.35
C TYR A 123 -2.08 7.18 -20.19
N GLY A 124 -2.54 7.32 -21.44
CA GLY A 124 -2.11 8.39 -22.34
C GLY A 124 -2.61 9.79 -21.96
N MET A 125 -3.70 9.89 -21.20
CA MET A 125 -4.26 11.17 -20.73
C MET A 125 -3.52 11.75 -19.52
N MET A 126 -2.85 10.91 -18.74
CA MET A 126 -2.29 11.29 -17.45
C MET A 126 -0.77 11.27 -17.47
N GLU A 127 -0.17 12.41 -17.12
CA GLU A 127 1.25 12.46 -16.79
C GLU A 127 1.45 12.33 -15.28
N PRO A 128 2.55 11.70 -14.83
CA PRO A 128 2.98 11.70 -13.44
C PRO A 128 3.20 13.15 -13.06
N SER A 129 2.29 13.69 -12.26
CA SER A 129 2.23 15.12 -12.01
C SER A 129 2.34 15.43 -10.53
N GLN A 130 3.14 16.47 -10.30
CA GLN A 130 3.66 16.98 -9.05
C GLN A 130 2.53 17.42 -8.10
N LYS A 131 2.42 16.78 -6.94
CA LYS A 131 1.53 17.10 -5.81
C LYS A 131 0.07 16.68 -5.98
N GLN A 132 -0.26 15.52 -5.41
CA GLN A 132 -1.59 15.32 -4.83
C GLN A 132 -1.85 16.46 -3.83
N ASP A 133 -3.02 17.12 -3.92
CA ASP A 133 -3.37 18.16 -2.96
C ASP A 133 -3.67 17.50 -1.61
N ASN A 134 -2.67 17.52 -0.72
CA ASN A 134 -2.68 16.83 0.58
C ASN A 134 -3.83 17.23 1.53
N LYS A 135 -4.71 18.17 1.12
CA LYS A 135 -5.84 18.64 1.93
C LYS A 135 -7.02 17.65 1.96
N LEU A 136 -7.24 16.83 0.93
CA LEU A 136 -8.33 15.84 0.89
C LEU A 136 -7.83 14.45 0.45
N PRO A 137 -6.92 13.80 1.19
CA PRO A 137 -6.33 12.52 0.79
C PRO A 137 -7.38 11.41 0.60
N PHE A 138 -8.48 11.46 1.37
CA PHE A 138 -9.56 10.48 1.23
C PHE A 138 -10.29 10.57 -0.12
N LEU A 139 -10.56 11.78 -0.62
CA LEU A 139 -11.27 11.99 -1.89
C LEU A 139 -10.32 12.20 -3.08
N GLN A 140 -9.01 11.98 -2.90
CA GLN A 140 -8.01 12.18 -3.95
C GLN A 140 -7.00 11.03 -4.10
N SER A 141 -7.08 9.96 -3.31
CA SER A 141 -6.28 8.75 -3.55
C SER A 141 -6.96 7.86 -4.59
N PHE A 142 -6.71 8.18 -5.85
CA PHE A 142 -7.06 7.35 -6.99
C PHE A 142 -5.97 6.30 -7.24
N GLU A 143 -6.36 5.17 -7.83
CA GLU A 143 -5.39 4.18 -8.30
C GLU A 143 -4.56 4.77 -9.45
N LEU A 144 -3.27 4.42 -9.53
CA LEU A 144 -2.40 4.99 -10.55
C LEU A 144 -2.68 4.38 -11.93
N PRO A 145 -2.62 5.18 -13.03
CA PRO A 145 -2.91 4.70 -14.38
C PRO A 145 -2.05 3.51 -14.82
N TRP A 146 -0.77 3.46 -14.43
CA TRP A 146 0.11 2.35 -14.77
C TRP A 146 -0.43 1.02 -14.22
N LYS A 147 -0.97 1.01 -12.99
CA LYS A 147 -1.49 -0.20 -12.35
C LYS A 147 -2.77 -0.67 -13.02
N LEU A 148 -3.66 0.26 -13.37
CA LEU A 148 -4.89 -0.06 -14.10
C LEU A 148 -4.61 -0.59 -15.50
N LEU A 149 -3.61 -0.03 -16.21
CA LEU A 149 -3.18 -0.55 -17.50
C LEU A 149 -2.60 -1.96 -17.37
N HIS A 150 -1.68 -2.17 -16.42
CA HIS A 150 -1.12 -3.48 -16.13
C HIS A 150 -2.21 -4.53 -15.89
N ASP A 151 -3.15 -4.25 -14.98
CA ASP A 151 -4.19 -5.20 -14.59
C ASP A 151 -5.21 -5.45 -15.71
N ALA A 152 -5.56 -4.42 -16.47
CA ALA A 152 -6.45 -4.57 -17.62
C ALA A 152 -5.80 -5.36 -18.76
N ALA A 153 -4.50 -5.16 -18.99
CA ALA A 153 -3.73 -5.94 -19.96
C ALA A 153 -3.66 -7.42 -19.55
N ASP A 154 -3.34 -7.71 -18.28
CA ASP A 154 -3.30 -9.08 -17.73
C ASP A 154 -4.66 -9.80 -17.88
N HIS A 155 -5.74 -9.12 -17.51
CA HIS A 155 -7.10 -9.64 -17.67
C HIS A 155 -7.46 -9.93 -19.14
N TYR A 156 -6.97 -9.12 -20.09
CA TYR A 156 -7.25 -9.32 -21.50
C TYR A 156 -6.39 -10.43 -22.11
N LEU A 157 -5.10 -10.50 -21.75
CA LEU A 157 -4.16 -11.56 -22.17
C LEU A 157 -4.71 -12.95 -21.86
N TYR A 158 -5.36 -13.14 -20.71
CA TYR A 158 -6.01 -14.40 -20.35
C TYR A 158 -7.00 -14.93 -21.41
N HIS A 159 -7.56 -14.07 -22.26
CA HIS A 159 -8.51 -14.41 -23.31
C HIS A 159 -7.92 -14.47 -24.73
N LEU A 160 -6.61 -14.26 -24.86
CA LEU A 160 -5.89 -14.27 -26.13
C LEU A 160 -5.14 -15.59 -26.28
N GLU A 161 -5.02 -16.02 -27.54
CA GLU A 161 -4.08 -17.07 -27.94
C GLU A 161 -2.77 -16.40 -28.38
N ASP A 162 -1.69 -17.17 -28.37
CA ASP A 162 -0.39 -16.68 -28.83
C ASP A 162 -0.49 -16.11 -30.25
N GLY A 163 0.01 -14.89 -30.43
CA GLY A 163 -0.05 -14.18 -31.69
C GLY A 163 0.17 -12.68 -31.56
N PRO A 164 0.10 -11.93 -32.67
CA PRO A 164 0.50 -10.52 -32.70
C PRO A 164 -0.29 -9.62 -31.76
N GLU A 165 -1.57 -9.94 -31.51
CA GLU A 165 -2.39 -9.20 -30.55
C GLU A 165 -1.94 -9.48 -29.10
N SER A 166 -1.68 -10.75 -28.77
CA SER A 166 -1.17 -11.14 -27.45
C SER A 166 0.19 -10.49 -27.18
N ASP A 167 1.11 -10.54 -28.15
CA ASP A 167 2.44 -9.93 -28.03
C ASP A 167 2.37 -8.42 -27.74
N ALA A 168 1.46 -7.70 -28.43
CA ALA A 168 1.27 -6.27 -28.22
C ALA A 168 0.68 -5.94 -26.83
N VAL A 169 -0.26 -6.76 -26.35
CA VAL A 169 -0.83 -6.57 -25.00
C VAL A 169 0.20 -6.92 -23.92
N GLN A 170 1.03 -7.93 -24.15
CA GLN A 170 2.14 -8.28 -23.25
C GLN A 170 3.17 -7.15 -23.19
N GLU A 171 3.51 -6.53 -24.33
CA GLU A 171 4.41 -5.38 -24.35
C GLU A 171 3.84 -4.20 -23.54
N ASP A 172 2.54 -3.93 -23.64
CA ASP A 172 1.89 -2.89 -22.84
C ASP A 172 1.87 -3.22 -21.33
N LEU A 173 1.69 -4.49 -20.96
CA LEU A 173 1.77 -4.96 -19.57
C LEU A 173 3.19 -4.72 -19.01
N ASP A 174 4.22 -5.15 -19.73
CA ASP A 174 5.62 -5.02 -19.33
C ASP A 174 6.06 -3.55 -19.31
N MET A 175 5.59 -2.74 -20.27
CA MET A 175 5.81 -1.30 -20.30
C MET A 175 5.17 -0.64 -19.07
N ALA A 176 3.90 -0.93 -18.78
CA ALA A 176 3.19 -0.34 -17.65
C ALA A 176 3.91 -0.62 -16.33
N LEU A 177 4.43 -1.84 -16.15
CA LEU A 177 5.20 -2.21 -14.96
C LEU A 177 6.54 -1.45 -14.87
N ARG A 178 7.30 -1.39 -15.97
CA ARG A 178 8.58 -0.65 -16.03
C ARG A 178 8.39 0.85 -15.81
N GLU A 179 7.33 1.44 -16.34
CA GLU A 179 7.00 2.85 -16.14
C GLU A 179 6.42 3.10 -14.74
N GLY A 180 5.73 2.14 -14.13
CA GLY A 180 5.36 2.19 -12.71
C GLY A 180 6.54 2.48 -11.80
N VAL A 181 7.70 1.84 -12.07
CA VAL A 181 8.96 2.12 -11.36
C VAL A 181 9.59 3.43 -11.82
N SER A 182 9.89 3.56 -13.12
CA SER A 182 10.77 4.62 -13.62
C SER A 182 10.09 5.99 -13.76
N LYS A 183 8.81 6.00 -14.14
CA LYS A 183 8.03 7.20 -14.46
C LYS A 183 7.12 7.62 -13.29
N TRP A 184 6.52 6.66 -12.59
CA TRP A 184 5.60 6.93 -11.48
C TRP A 184 6.24 6.79 -10.08
N SER A 185 7.42 6.18 -9.98
CA SER A 185 8.12 5.93 -8.71
C SER A 185 7.26 5.19 -7.68
N ASP A 186 6.36 4.31 -8.13
CA ASP A 186 5.48 3.56 -7.25
C ASP A 186 6.21 2.34 -6.66
N PRO A 187 6.33 2.20 -5.32
CA PRO A 187 6.91 1.03 -4.67
C PRO A 187 6.27 -0.30 -5.06
N ARG A 188 4.97 -0.30 -5.35
CA ARG A 188 4.22 -1.52 -5.71
C ARG A 188 4.70 -2.11 -7.03
N ALA A 189 5.10 -1.26 -7.99
CA ALA A 189 5.68 -1.72 -9.24
C ALA A 189 7.03 -2.41 -9.02
N ALA A 190 7.85 -1.88 -8.11
CA ALA A 190 9.14 -2.48 -7.78
C ALA A 190 8.98 -3.85 -7.11
N GLU A 191 8.01 -3.98 -6.19
CA GLU A 191 7.64 -5.24 -5.56
C GLU A 191 7.18 -6.29 -6.59
N MET A 192 6.32 -5.88 -7.53
CA MET A 192 5.82 -6.77 -8.58
C MET A 192 6.96 -7.30 -9.48
N ILE A 193 7.91 -6.46 -9.88
CA ILE A 193 9.10 -6.89 -10.65
C ILE A 193 9.96 -7.87 -9.84
N LEU A 194 10.22 -7.58 -8.55
CA LEU A 194 11.02 -8.46 -7.70
C LEU A 194 10.38 -9.84 -7.48
N SER A 195 9.06 -9.92 -7.61
CA SER A 195 8.29 -11.15 -7.46
C SER A 195 8.38 -12.06 -8.70
N GLN A 196 8.86 -11.54 -9.84
CA GLN A 196 9.03 -12.32 -11.07
C GLN A 196 10.29 -13.18 -10.99
N ILE A 197 10.12 -14.50 -11.08
CA ILE A 197 11.21 -15.47 -10.98
C ILE A 197 12.17 -15.29 -12.15
N GLY A 198 13.45 -15.06 -11.85
CA GLY A 198 14.53 -14.98 -12.85
C GLY A 198 14.64 -13.66 -13.59
N GLU A 199 13.75 -12.68 -13.34
CA GLU A 199 13.80 -11.38 -14.04
C GLU A 199 14.93 -10.48 -13.51
N VAL A 200 15.26 -10.59 -12.22
CA VAL A 200 16.25 -9.74 -11.56
C VAL A 200 17.29 -10.58 -10.82
N GLU A 201 18.55 -10.43 -11.21
CA GLU A 201 19.68 -11.08 -10.54
C GLU A 201 19.86 -10.55 -9.12
N LYS A 202 19.81 -11.44 -8.13
CA LYS A 202 19.95 -11.10 -6.70
C LYS A 202 21.28 -10.38 -6.42
N HIS A 203 21.24 -9.34 -5.60
CA HIS A 203 22.39 -8.47 -5.26
C HIS A 203 22.96 -7.62 -6.40
N SER A 204 22.40 -7.67 -7.61
CA SER A 204 22.75 -6.73 -8.69
C SER A 204 22.37 -5.27 -8.33
N PRO A 205 22.95 -4.25 -8.99
CA PRO A 205 22.54 -2.85 -8.76
C PRO A 205 21.05 -2.61 -9.01
N ARG A 206 20.46 -3.29 -10.01
CA ARG A 206 19.03 -3.22 -10.30
C ARG A 206 18.21 -3.82 -9.15
N TRP A 207 18.62 -4.98 -8.62
CA TRP A 207 17.99 -5.58 -7.45
C TRP A 207 18.02 -4.64 -6.26
N VAL A 208 19.19 -4.12 -5.88
CA VAL A 208 19.31 -3.20 -4.73
C VAL A 208 18.40 -1.98 -4.89
N SER A 209 18.34 -1.40 -6.09
CA SER A 209 17.47 -0.25 -6.37
C SER A 209 15.98 -0.58 -6.21
N LEU A 210 15.52 -1.68 -6.80
CA LEU A 210 14.12 -2.11 -6.72
C LEU A 210 13.74 -2.50 -5.30
N THR A 211 14.58 -3.27 -4.61
CA THR A 211 14.31 -3.69 -3.23
C THR A 211 14.29 -2.48 -2.30
N THR A 212 15.16 -1.49 -2.51
CA THR A 212 15.12 -0.21 -1.78
C THR A 212 13.80 0.52 -2.00
N GLN A 213 13.34 0.65 -3.23
CA GLN A 213 12.07 1.32 -3.54
C GLN A 213 10.88 0.58 -2.91
N SER A 214 10.84 -0.76 -3.01
CA SER A 214 9.82 -1.60 -2.36
C SER A 214 9.84 -1.47 -0.83
N ALA A 215 11.03 -1.50 -0.22
CA ALA A 215 11.21 -1.33 1.22
C ALA A 215 10.76 0.07 1.70
N MET A 216 11.06 1.12 0.93
CA MET A 216 10.54 2.48 1.20
C MET A 216 9.02 2.58 1.10
N GLY A 217 8.38 1.67 0.34
CA GLY A 217 6.92 1.50 0.32
C GLY A 217 6.33 0.79 1.54
N GLY A 218 7.15 0.35 2.49
CA GLY A 218 6.72 -0.36 3.68
C GLY A 218 6.66 -1.88 3.54
N ASN A 219 7.23 -2.45 2.47
CA ASN A 219 7.28 -3.90 2.30
C ASN A 219 8.30 -4.53 3.28
N SER A 220 7.79 -5.29 4.27
CA SER A 220 8.62 -5.83 5.36
C SER A 220 9.65 -6.87 4.90
N ASP A 221 9.33 -7.65 3.86
CA ASP A 221 10.21 -8.69 3.32
C ASP A 221 11.34 -8.08 2.49
N SER A 222 11.04 -7.03 1.73
CA SER A 222 12.06 -6.24 1.02
C SER A 222 13.01 -5.56 2.01
N CYS A 223 12.51 -5.07 3.15
CA CYS A 223 13.38 -4.59 4.24
C CYS A 223 14.29 -5.69 4.78
N LEU A 224 13.78 -6.92 4.93
CA LEU A 224 14.58 -8.06 5.38
C LEU A 224 15.68 -8.39 4.36
N GLU A 225 15.35 -8.50 3.08
CA GLU A 225 16.31 -8.81 2.01
C GLU A 225 17.42 -7.75 1.91
N LEU A 226 17.08 -6.45 2.00
CA LEU A 226 18.08 -5.38 2.08
C LEU A 226 18.93 -5.47 3.34
N ALA A 227 18.31 -5.77 4.48
CA ALA A 227 19.02 -5.95 5.73
C ALA A 227 20.07 -7.05 5.57
N MET A 228 19.67 -8.22 5.05
CA MET A 228 20.58 -9.35 4.84
C MET A 228 21.72 -9.01 3.88
N TYR A 229 21.43 -8.33 2.76
CA TYR A 229 22.45 -7.87 1.82
C TYR A 229 23.51 -6.98 2.51
N HIS A 230 23.07 -5.99 3.29
CA HIS A 230 23.98 -5.08 3.99
C HIS A 230 24.72 -5.76 5.14
N LEU A 231 24.04 -6.58 5.94
CA LEU A 231 24.65 -7.32 7.04
C LEU A 231 25.76 -8.26 6.56
N GLN A 232 25.56 -8.93 5.42
CA GLN A 232 26.59 -9.78 4.79
C GLN A 232 27.74 -8.95 4.23
N LYS A 233 27.42 -7.89 3.49
CA LYS A 233 28.41 -7.00 2.87
C LYS A 233 29.33 -6.33 3.90
N ASP A 234 28.76 -5.91 5.02
CA ASP A 234 29.44 -5.18 6.09
C ASP A 234 30.01 -6.11 7.18
N GLY A 235 29.80 -7.43 7.06
CA GLY A 235 30.38 -8.44 7.95
C GLY A 235 29.72 -8.55 9.32
N TRP A 236 28.46 -8.14 9.45
CA TRP A 236 27.64 -8.38 10.64
C TRP A 236 27.16 -9.83 10.75
N TYR A 237 26.74 -10.42 9.62
CA TYR A 237 26.13 -11.74 9.57
C TYR A 237 26.45 -12.48 8.25
N PRO A 238 26.85 -13.76 8.27
CA PRO A 238 27.27 -14.49 9.46
C PRO A 238 28.51 -13.83 10.07
N LYS A 239 28.73 -14.03 11.37
CA LYS A 239 29.85 -13.40 12.09
C LYS A 239 31.18 -13.81 11.45
N GLN A 240 31.89 -12.86 10.86
CA GLN A 240 33.24 -13.07 10.33
C GLN A 240 34.26 -12.90 11.46
N SER A 241 35.16 -13.88 11.63
CA SER A 241 36.18 -13.89 12.69
C SER A 241 37.18 -12.74 12.62
N ASP A 242 37.39 -12.15 11.44
CA ASP A 242 38.53 -11.26 11.15
C ASP A 242 38.15 -9.94 10.46
N SER A 243 36.92 -9.46 10.60
CA SER A 243 36.50 -8.21 9.93
C SER A 243 37.08 -6.97 10.63
N ASN A 244 38.29 -6.53 10.25
CA ASN A 244 38.87 -5.22 10.60
C ASN A 244 38.15 -4.02 9.92
N LYS A 245 37.01 -4.25 9.26
CA LYS A 245 36.23 -3.19 8.60
C LYS A 245 35.32 -2.51 9.62
N ALA A 246 35.25 -1.18 9.56
CA ALA A 246 34.22 -0.43 10.25
C ALA A 246 32.85 -0.89 9.75
N LYS A 247 32.04 -1.47 10.64
CA LYS A 247 30.72 -2.02 10.30
C LYS A 247 29.70 -0.91 10.19
N SER A 248 29.00 -0.83 9.06
CA SER A 248 27.90 0.11 8.86
C SER A 248 26.63 -0.40 9.55
N TRP A 249 25.86 0.49 10.18
CA TRP A 249 24.60 0.14 10.85
C TRP A 249 23.41 -0.01 9.89
N ILE A 250 23.59 0.25 8.59
CA ILE A 250 22.49 0.24 7.60
C ILE A 250 21.73 -1.08 7.61
N GLY A 251 22.43 -2.23 7.66
CA GLY A 251 21.77 -3.54 7.72
C GLY A 251 20.98 -3.77 9.01
N ILE A 252 21.44 -3.22 10.13
CA ILE A 252 20.75 -3.27 11.43
C ILE A 252 19.46 -2.43 11.39
N GLU A 253 19.52 -1.22 10.84
CA GLU A 253 18.35 -0.34 10.71
C GLU A 253 17.27 -0.95 9.81
N TRP A 254 17.66 -1.55 8.68
CA TRP A 254 16.71 -2.24 7.80
C TRP A 254 16.09 -3.48 8.48
N LEU A 255 16.84 -4.22 9.28
CA LEU A 255 16.31 -5.37 10.03
C LEU A 255 15.31 -4.92 11.10
N ALA A 256 15.62 -3.84 11.81
CA ALA A 256 14.71 -3.24 12.78
C ALA A 256 13.41 -2.77 12.12
N LEU A 257 13.50 -2.11 10.97
CA LEU A 257 12.34 -1.67 10.19
C LEU A 257 11.54 -2.87 9.65
N SER A 258 12.23 -3.91 9.15
CA SER A 258 11.61 -5.15 8.71
C SER A 258 10.79 -5.81 9.83
N ALA A 259 11.31 -5.82 11.07
CA ALA A 259 10.60 -6.34 12.23
C ALA A 259 9.37 -5.48 12.56
N ALA A 260 9.54 -4.15 12.64
CA ALA A 260 8.44 -3.22 12.96
C ALA A 260 7.30 -3.27 11.93
N LEU A 261 7.61 -3.49 10.65
CA LEU A 261 6.64 -3.57 9.57
C LEU A 261 5.97 -4.95 9.41
N SER A 262 6.37 -5.97 10.18
CA SER A 262 5.74 -7.30 10.18
C SER A 262 4.39 -7.32 10.92
N THR A 263 3.51 -6.37 10.62
CA THR A 263 2.25 -6.14 11.33
C THR A 263 1.14 -7.14 11.01
N THR A 264 1.43 -8.20 10.26
CA THR A 264 0.49 -9.27 9.90
C THR A 264 0.64 -10.53 10.75
N ASP A 265 1.81 -10.73 11.38
CA ASP A 265 2.12 -11.92 12.18
C ASP A 265 3.07 -11.60 13.34
N ALA A 266 2.58 -11.77 14.58
CA ALA A 266 3.37 -11.56 15.79
C ALA A 266 4.63 -12.44 15.82
N ARG A 267 4.57 -13.68 15.30
CA ARG A 267 5.72 -14.59 15.33
C ARG A 267 6.84 -14.08 14.43
N THR A 268 6.52 -13.70 13.20
CA THR A 268 7.49 -13.11 12.26
C THR A 268 8.12 -11.85 12.82
N MET A 269 7.32 -10.94 13.39
CA MET A 269 7.81 -9.72 14.05
C MET A 269 8.81 -10.05 15.18
N VAL A 270 8.42 -10.93 16.11
CA VAL A 270 9.27 -11.33 17.24
C VAL A 270 10.54 -12.03 16.78
N ARG A 271 10.47 -12.93 15.80
CA ARG A 271 11.66 -13.60 15.27
C ARG A 271 12.64 -12.60 14.66
N ARG A 272 12.17 -11.61 13.89
CA ARG A 272 13.06 -10.57 13.32
C ARG A 272 13.71 -9.69 14.39
N TYR A 273 12.97 -9.33 15.45
CA TYR A 273 13.56 -8.64 16.61
C TYR A 273 14.60 -9.47 17.36
N LEU A 274 14.33 -10.77 17.54
CA LEU A 274 15.29 -11.69 18.16
C LEU A 274 16.53 -11.88 17.27
N ALA A 275 16.36 -12.04 15.95
CA ALA A 275 17.47 -12.09 15.01
C ALA A 275 18.38 -10.85 15.15
N LEU A 276 17.77 -9.65 15.14
CA LEU A 276 18.47 -8.39 15.36
C LEU A 276 19.24 -8.37 16.67
N ALA A 277 18.57 -8.71 17.78
CA ALA A 277 19.17 -8.71 19.10
C ALA A 277 20.34 -9.70 19.20
N HIS A 278 20.20 -10.89 18.60
CA HIS A 278 21.24 -11.92 18.56
C HIS A 278 22.43 -11.51 17.68
N ILE A 279 22.21 -10.92 16.49
CA ILE A 279 23.29 -10.37 15.65
C ILE A 279 24.11 -9.35 16.44
N LEU A 280 23.45 -8.44 17.16
CA LEU A 280 24.14 -7.45 17.99
C LEU A 280 24.93 -8.12 19.11
N ARG A 281 24.33 -9.07 19.84
CA ARG A 281 25.00 -9.82 20.92
C ARG A 281 26.24 -10.56 20.42
N GLU A 282 26.12 -11.29 19.31
CA GLU A 282 27.20 -12.06 18.69
C GLU A 282 28.38 -11.17 18.28
N ASN A 283 28.12 -9.92 17.93
CA ASN A 283 29.10 -8.91 17.54
C ASN A 283 29.60 -8.04 18.70
N GLY A 284 29.28 -8.38 19.96
CA GLY A 284 29.78 -7.69 21.16
C GLY A 284 28.90 -6.52 21.65
N PHE A 285 27.74 -6.31 21.02
CA PHE A 285 26.76 -5.26 21.35
C PHE A 285 25.57 -5.85 22.13
N ALA A 286 25.86 -6.64 23.17
CA ALA A 286 24.83 -7.36 23.92
C ALA A 286 23.84 -6.43 24.64
N LYS A 287 24.28 -5.23 25.05
CA LYS A 287 23.41 -4.25 25.71
C LYS A 287 22.44 -3.60 24.72
N GLU A 288 22.93 -3.29 23.53
CA GLU A 288 22.14 -2.76 22.43
C GLU A 288 21.13 -3.81 21.95
N GLY A 289 21.55 -5.08 21.82
CA GLY A 289 20.63 -6.19 21.53
C GLY A 289 19.52 -6.34 22.58
N TYR A 290 19.87 -6.24 23.87
CA TYR A 290 18.89 -6.27 24.97
C TYR A 290 17.84 -5.16 24.86
N ALA A 291 18.27 -3.95 24.46
CA ALA A 291 17.41 -2.78 24.36
C ALA A 291 16.33 -2.90 23.28
N TRP A 292 16.46 -3.84 22.33
CA TRP A 292 15.43 -4.12 21.33
C TRP A 292 14.28 -5.00 21.84
N LEU A 293 14.48 -5.78 22.91
CA LEU A 293 13.44 -6.67 23.43
C LEU A 293 12.20 -5.92 23.97
N PRO A 294 12.33 -4.77 24.66
CA PRO A 294 11.18 -3.93 25.01
C PRO A 294 10.44 -3.37 23.79
N ASN A 295 11.16 -2.88 22.77
CA ASN A 295 10.55 -2.37 21.52
C ASN A 295 9.73 -3.45 20.82
N ALA A 296 10.23 -4.69 20.80
CA ALA A 296 9.51 -5.83 20.25
C ALA A 296 8.15 -6.06 20.96
N LYS A 297 8.11 -5.94 22.28
CA LYS A 297 6.88 -6.10 23.07
C LYS A 297 5.89 -4.97 22.81
N GLU A 298 6.38 -3.74 22.77
CA GLU A 298 5.57 -2.56 22.47
C GLU A 298 4.93 -2.69 21.09
N ASN A 299 5.71 -3.02 20.05
CA ASN A 299 5.19 -3.16 18.69
C ASN A 299 4.21 -4.32 18.54
N VAL A 300 4.44 -5.46 19.20
CA VAL A 300 3.48 -6.58 19.23
C VAL A 300 2.17 -6.15 19.90
N HIS A 301 2.25 -5.38 20.98
CA HIS A 301 1.10 -4.87 21.71
C HIS A 301 0.31 -3.84 20.89
N GLU A 302 0.98 -2.84 20.32
CA GLU A 302 0.37 -1.80 19.50
C GLU A 302 -0.29 -2.35 18.24
N ALA A 303 0.32 -3.36 17.62
CA ALA A 303 -0.26 -4.03 16.45
C ALA A 303 -1.45 -4.94 16.81
N GLY A 304 -1.68 -5.25 18.10
CA GLY A 304 -2.78 -6.08 18.55
C GLY A 304 -2.68 -7.55 18.09
N LEU A 305 -1.47 -8.03 17.79
CA LEU A 305 -1.24 -9.33 17.14
C LEU A 305 -1.12 -10.52 18.10
N ASP A 306 -0.95 -10.26 19.40
CA ASP A 306 -0.75 -11.30 20.42
C ASP A 306 -1.85 -11.28 21.49
N PRO A 307 -3.09 -11.67 21.15
CA PRO A 307 -4.23 -11.60 22.08
C PRO A 307 -4.09 -12.54 23.28
N LYS A 308 -3.20 -13.54 23.21
CA LYS A 308 -2.94 -14.52 24.28
C LYS A 308 -1.68 -14.21 25.08
N GLY A 309 -0.87 -13.25 24.65
CA GLY A 309 0.41 -12.91 25.29
C GLY A 309 1.51 -13.97 25.11
N GLU A 310 1.36 -14.91 24.18
CA GLU A 310 2.31 -16.02 24.00
C GLU A 310 3.69 -15.50 23.54
N MET A 311 3.70 -14.51 22.65
CA MET A 311 4.93 -13.94 22.10
C MET A 311 5.57 -12.96 23.08
N ILE A 312 4.78 -12.22 23.84
CA ILE A 312 5.28 -11.38 24.94
C ILE A 312 5.97 -12.24 26.01
N GLU A 313 5.36 -13.36 26.41
CA GLU A 313 5.99 -14.30 27.35
C GLU A 313 7.25 -14.97 26.77
N TYR A 314 7.25 -15.29 25.49
CA TYR A 314 8.44 -15.78 24.81
C TYR A 314 9.60 -14.76 24.89
N LEU A 315 9.33 -13.48 24.61
CA LEU A 315 10.30 -12.39 24.77
C LEU A 315 10.74 -12.18 26.24
N ASN A 316 9.85 -12.39 27.22
CA ASN A 316 10.21 -12.35 28.65
C ASN A 316 11.27 -13.40 28.99
N GLY A 317 11.18 -14.59 28.39
CA GLY A 317 12.18 -15.66 28.54
C GLY A 317 13.58 -15.21 28.12
N PHE A 318 13.70 -14.62 26.92
CA PHE A 318 14.98 -14.08 26.46
C PHE A 318 15.49 -12.95 27.35
N GLN A 319 14.62 -12.00 27.72
CA GLN A 319 15.01 -10.86 28.54
C GLN A 319 15.56 -11.27 29.91
N ARG A 320 15.00 -12.34 30.51
CA ARG A 320 15.44 -12.86 31.81
C ARG A 320 16.84 -13.48 31.78
N HIS A 321 17.20 -14.11 30.66
CA HIS A 321 18.43 -14.91 30.53
C HIS A 321 19.47 -14.29 29.59
N TRP A 322 19.25 -13.07 29.11
CA TRP A 322 20.00 -12.44 28.02
C TRP A 322 21.53 -12.39 28.22
N PHE A 323 21.97 -12.14 29.45
CA PHE A 323 23.40 -12.05 29.80
C PHE A 323 23.96 -13.34 30.41
N ASP A 324 23.19 -14.44 30.41
CA ASP A 324 23.64 -15.75 30.86
C ASP A 324 24.05 -16.61 29.67
N ASP A 325 25.34 -16.62 29.34
CA ASP A 325 25.89 -17.37 28.20
C ASP A 325 25.68 -18.89 28.29
N LYS A 326 25.40 -19.43 29.48
CA LYS A 326 25.10 -20.86 29.66
C LYS A 326 23.67 -21.20 29.22
N VAL A 327 22.76 -20.23 29.33
CA VAL A 327 21.35 -20.40 28.98
C VAL A 327 21.07 -19.87 27.58
N MET A 328 21.74 -18.78 27.19
CA MET A 328 21.54 -18.12 25.90
C MET A 328 22.40 -18.74 24.79
N VAL A 329 22.01 -19.97 24.42
CA VAL A 329 22.66 -20.78 23.37
C VAL A 329 22.12 -20.51 21.96
N ALA A 330 20.95 -19.88 21.85
CA ALA A 330 20.36 -19.53 20.57
C ALA A 330 21.21 -18.51 19.80
N THR A 331 21.23 -18.65 18.48
CA THR A 331 21.95 -17.75 17.55
C THR A 331 21.00 -17.06 16.59
N SER A 332 21.48 -16.02 15.92
CA SER A 332 20.72 -15.27 14.93
C SER A 332 20.18 -16.15 13.79
N ASP A 333 20.91 -17.20 13.40
CA ASP A 333 20.51 -18.20 12.39
C ASP A 333 19.17 -18.87 12.70
N GLU A 334 18.86 -19.12 13.99
CA GLU A 334 17.60 -19.79 14.40
C GLU A 334 16.37 -18.92 14.14
N PHE A 335 16.55 -17.62 14.02
CA PHE A 335 15.48 -16.65 13.86
C PHE A 335 15.34 -16.13 12.44
N LEU A 336 16.37 -16.28 11.62
CA LEU A 336 16.35 -15.90 10.20
C LEU A 336 15.98 -17.13 9.37
N ASP A 337 14.73 -17.18 8.88
CA ASP A 337 14.26 -18.21 7.95
C ASP A 337 14.88 -18.03 6.54
N ILE A 338 16.21 -18.06 6.45
CA ILE A 338 16.91 -17.97 5.17
C ILE A 338 16.87 -19.36 4.55
N LYS A 339 15.89 -19.59 3.67
CA LYS A 339 15.98 -20.70 2.73
C LYS A 339 17.19 -20.43 1.83
N GLU A 340 18.15 -21.35 1.80
CA GLU A 340 19.24 -21.28 0.82
C GLU A 340 18.63 -21.11 -0.58
N PRO A 341 19.15 -20.18 -1.41
CA PRO A 341 18.73 -20.11 -2.79
C PRO A 341 19.05 -21.45 -3.45
N GLN A 342 18.02 -22.14 -3.96
CA GLN A 342 18.24 -23.27 -4.85
C GLN A 342 19.00 -22.73 -6.07
N THR A 343 20.24 -23.18 -6.20
CA THR A 343 21.18 -22.87 -7.28
C THR A 343 20.65 -23.19 -8.65
#